data_AF-A0A2H0QA60-F1
#
_entry.id   AF-A0A2H0QA60-F1
#
_cell.length_a   1.000
_cell.length_b   1.000
_cell.length_c   1.000
_cell.angle_alpha   90.00
_cell.angle_beta   90.00
_cell.angle_gamma   90.00
#
_symmetry.space_group_name_H-M   'P 1'
#
loop_
_entity.id
_entity.type
_entity.pdbx_description
1 polymer ?
#
loop_
_entity_poly.entity_id
_entity_poly.type
_entity_poly.pdbx_seq_one_letter_code
_entity_poly.pdbx_strand_id
1 'polypeptide(L)'
;MLRLSLALTALISFSVSAQSLDGFNSRFKLVKDLEGNLVTVHDQSLSFKFSIKPYIRFIKQHLLSEQVKLQSKGIEAYQAELDHLFGGELWQEGDELSTTRKMLLDSVNELGALDIDGVFEHKDFKEVMKTFEGRIQDAMRFLDPTVVARVDDPKFFWKKTATHQALVFALDFARKRLATVPLLNTALFVLKESERLIRASRTYHQNMLLYYVEEFKAEELGMTHEEANKVFSSIHEARIPWYAIWESNAAAADWDKYGVNKFYASVRSANDRLYKYEPKFDKIGDRVNYAFQYATYKGDVVIVNKFNGTHTFDGKPSIALNLDAPKKVMRQRVVLQLANLGLSFVPLPSFIKDFAHSFIKSFYEQQSLTEGAMYATFESKGDPRAAKAMAMQALNPFDSVFQ
;
A
#
# COMPACT_ATOMS: atom_id res chain seq x y z
N MET A 1 5.41 54.31 -21.01
CA MET A 1 5.09 53.70 -19.71
C MET A 1 5.32 52.20 -19.82
N LEU A 2 6.54 51.76 -19.52
CA LEU A 2 6.93 50.36 -19.40
C LEU A 2 6.45 49.86 -18.02
N ARG A 3 5.60 48.83 -17.97
CA ARG A 3 5.35 48.10 -16.73
C ARG A 3 6.20 46.83 -16.74
N LEU A 4 7.27 46.88 -15.96
CA LEU A 4 8.00 45.72 -15.46
C LEU A 4 6.99 44.78 -14.77
N SER A 5 6.83 43.58 -15.31
CA SER A 5 6.25 42.45 -14.61
C SER A 5 7.34 41.39 -14.44
N LEU A 6 8.24 41.66 -13.48
CA LEU A 6 9.11 40.65 -12.88
C LEU A 6 8.21 39.77 -12.00
N ALA A 7 7.70 38.68 -12.57
CA ALA A 7 7.02 37.63 -11.82
C ALA A 7 7.92 36.38 -11.84
N LEU A 8 8.86 36.39 -10.89
CA LEU A 8 9.31 35.26 -10.08
C LEU A 8 9.18 33.86 -10.74
N THR A 9 10.09 33.55 -11.66
CA THR A 9 10.42 32.17 -12.00
C THR A 9 11.04 31.54 -10.75
N ALA A 10 10.22 30.89 -9.93
CA ALA A 10 10.70 30.00 -8.88
C ALA A 10 11.35 28.80 -9.57
N LEU A 11 12.63 28.97 -9.91
CA LEU A 11 13.56 27.90 -10.20
C LEU A 11 13.59 27.00 -8.96
N ILE A 12 12.79 25.93 -9.00
CA ILE A 12 12.99 24.76 -8.15
C ILE A 12 14.35 24.22 -8.57
N SER A 13 15.37 24.75 -7.91
CA SER A 13 16.74 24.28 -8.00
C SER A 13 16.72 22.94 -7.30
N PHE A 14 16.53 21.86 -8.05
CA PHE A 14 16.80 20.51 -7.56
C PHE A 14 18.29 20.46 -7.29
N SER A 15 18.69 20.78 -6.06
CA SER A 15 20.00 20.42 -5.55
C SER A 15 20.14 18.92 -5.79
N VAL A 16 21.08 18.52 -6.64
CA VAL A 16 21.51 17.13 -6.75
C VAL A 16 22.26 16.83 -5.46
N SER A 17 21.50 16.62 -4.38
CA SER A 17 22.04 16.01 -3.17
C SER A 17 22.51 14.63 -3.56
N ALA A 18 23.78 14.32 -3.29
CA ALA A 18 24.27 12.96 -3.40
C ALA A 18 23.35 12.06 -2.57
N GLN A 19 22.91 10.95 -3.15
CA GLN A 19 22.04 10.01 -2.45
C GLN A 19 22.80 9.43 -1.25
N SER A 20 22.16 9.44 -0.08
CA SER A 20 22.75 8.98 1.18
C SER A 20 22.32 7.56 1.53
N LEU A 21 23.24 6.82 2.15
CA LEU A 21 23.01 5.51 2.77
C LEU A 21 22.52 5.61 4.24
N ASP A 22 22.35 6.82 4.78
CA ASP A 22 21.91 7.00 6.18
C ASP A 22 20.56 6.30 6.46
N GLY A 23 19.62 6.38 5.51
CA GLY A 23 18.34 5.68 5.59
C GLY A 23 18.50 4.16 5.63
N PHE A 24 19.37 3.60 4.80
CA PHE A 24 19.69 2.17 4.82
C PHE A 24 20.33 1.76 6.16
N ASN A 25 21.39 2.46 6.59
CA ASN A 25 22.15 2.12 7.79
C ASN A 25 21.37 2.27 9.09
N SER A 26 20.43 3.23 9.14
CA SER A 26 19.55 3.42 10.30
C SER A 26 18.43 2.39 10.40
N ARG A 27 18.02 1.81 9.27
CA ARG A 27 16.85 0.93 9.17
C ARG A 27 17.22 -0.53 9.09
N PHE A 28 18.15 -0.89 8.21
CA PHE A 28 18.44 -2.27 7.88
C PHE A 28 19.66 -2.77 8.64
N LYS A 29 19.49 -3.94 9.26
CA LYS A 29 20.58 -4.69 9.90
C LYS A 29 20.85 -5.95 9.12
N LEU A 30 22.07 -6.05 8.61
CA LEU A 30 22.59 -7.29 8.02
C LEU A 30 23.06 -8.21 9.15
N VAL A 31 22.55 -9.44 9.16
CA VAL A 31 22.96 -10.49 10.08
C VAL A 31 23.75 -11.52 9.29
N LYS A 32 24.99 -11.74 9.71
CA LYS A 32 25.93 -12.68 9.09
C LYS A 32 26.15 -13.89 9.99
N ASP A 33 26.47 -15.02 9.39
CA ASP A 33 26.91 -16.23 10.11
C ASP A 33 28.35 -16.09 10.62
N LEU A 34 28.90 -17.18 11.19
CA LEU A 34 30.27 -17.23 11.70
C LEU A 34 31.33 -17.19 10.58
N GLU A 35 30.95 -17.54 9.36
CA GLU A 35 31.81 -17.50 8.18
C GLU A 35 31.77 -16.14 7.48
N GLY A 36 30.89 -15.24 7.92
CA GLY A 36 30.73 -13.89 7.38
C GLY A 36 29.75 -13.80 6.20
N ASN A 37 29.00 -14.86 5.90
CA ASN A 37 27.97 -14.83 4.87
C ASN A 37 26.70 -14.20 5.41
N LEU A 38 26.03 -13.40 4.60
CA LEU A 38 24.70 -12.87 4.90
C LEU A 38 23.71 -14.02 5.12
N VAL A 39 22.89 -13.89 6.16
CA VAL A 39 21.83 -14.85 6.52
C VAL A 39 20.47 -14.15 6.46
N THR A 40 20.33 -13.01 7.14
CA THR A 40 19.10 -12.20 7.11
C THR A 40 19.36 -10.71 7.02
N VAL A 41 18.36 -10.02 6.47
CA VAL A 41 18.21 -8.56 6.56
C VAL A 41 17.00 -8.28 7.43
N HIS A 42 17.24 -7.58 8.54
CA HIS A 42 16.19 -7.11 9.45
C HIS A 42 15.90 -5.64 9.21
N ASP A 43 14.63 -5.26 9.27
CA ASP A 43 14.20 -3.87 9.38
C ASP A 43 13.91 -3.54 10.84
N GLN A 44 14.68 -2.59 11.38
CA GLN A 44 14.61 -2.15 12.78
C GLN A 44 13.37 -1.30 13.10
N SER A 45 12.68 -0.77 12.07
CA SER A 45 11.45 0.00 12.26
C SER A 45 10.21 -0.89 12.48
N LEU A 46 10.32 -2.18 12.17
CA LEU A 46 9.29 -3.17 12.38
C LEU A 46 9.30 -3.70 13.82
N SER A 47 8.12 -4.02 14.36
CA SER A 47 7.95 -4.46 15.74
C SER A 47 7.24 -5.80 15.86
N PHE A 48 7.63 -6.58 16.86
CA PHE A 48 6.91 -7.79 17.30
C PHE A 48 5.60 -7.49 18.04
N LYS A 49 5.41 -6.25 18.52
CA LYS A 49 4.26 -5.88 19.33
C LYS A 49 3.10 -5.44 18.43
N PHE A 50 2.22 -6.39 18.12
CA PHE A 50 0.97 -6.07 17.41
C PHE A 50 -0.08 -5.50 18.37
N SER A 51 -0.74 -4.42 17.96
CA SER A 51 -2.02 -4.02 18.53
C SER A 51 -2.99 -3.60 17.43
N ILE A 52 -4.25 -4.01 17.57
CA ILE A 52 -5.32 -3.64 16.63
C ILE A 52 -5.88 -2.23 16.88
N LYS A 53 -5.62 -1.67 18.08
CA LYS A 53 -6.16 -0.37 18.51
C LYS A 53 -5.86 0.79 17.56
N PRO A 54 -4.63 0.94 17.00
CA PRO A 54 -4.34 2.01 16.04
C PRO A 54 -5.26 1.97 14.82
N TYR A 55 -5.52 0.77 14.29
CA TYR A 55 -6.41 0.61 13.14
C TYR A 55 -7.87 0.86 13.48
N ILE A 56 -8.34 0.40 14.64
CA ILE A 56 -9.70 0.71 15.13
C ILE A 56 -9.89 2.23 15.26
N ARG A 57 -8.91 2.92 15.85
CA ARG A 57 -8.94 4.39 15.97
C ARG A 57 -8.97 5.06 14.60
N PHE A 58 -8.07 4.64 13.71
CA PHE A 58 -7.97 5.16 12.35
C PHE A 58 -9.30 5.03 11.60
N ILE A 59 -9.88 3.82 11.54
CA ILE A 59 -11.11 3.59 10.78
C ILE A 59 -12.30 4.31 11.42
N LYS A 60 -12.41 4.34 12.76
CA LYS A 60 -13.46 5.06 13.48
C LYS A 60 -13.40 6.57 13.18
N GLN A 61 -12.22 7.17 13.27
CA GLN A 61 -12.03 8.60 12.99
C GLN A 61 -12.39 8.96 11.55
N HIS A 62 -11.97 8.13 10.59
CA HIS A 62 -12.28 8.35 9.18
C HIS A 62 -13.76 8.17 8.87
N LEU A 63 -14.44 7.19 9.46
CA LEU A 63 -15.89 7.00 9.34
C LEU A 63 -16.66 8.22 9.87
N LEU A 64 -16.35 8.66 11.11
CA LEU A 64 -16.99 9.83 11.71
C LEU A 64 -16.72 11.10 10.87
N SER A 65 -15.48 11.28 10.39
CA SER A 65 -15.14 12.42 9.54
C SER A 65 -15.93 12.42 8.23
N GLU A 66 -16.18 11.26 7.63
CA GLU A 66 -16.98 11.19 6.40
C GLU A 66 -18.47 11.40 6.67
N GLN A 67 -19.02 10.88 7.77
CA GLN A 67 -20.39 11.17 8.17
C GLN A 67 -20.62 12.68 8.33
N VAL A 68 -19.70 13.37 9.00
CA VAL A 68 -19.78 14.83 9.19
C VAL A 68 -19.74 15.57 7.85
N LYS A 69 -18.89 15.15 6.90
CA LYS A 69 -18.84 15.77 5.56
C LYS A 69 -20.12 15.55 4.78
N LEU A 70 -20.65 14.32 4.81
CA LEU A 70 -21.90 13.98 4.13
C LEU A 70 -23.08 14.78 4.69
N GLN A 71 -23.18 14.89 6.02
CA GLN A 71 -24.25 15.63 6.71
C GLN A 71 -24.14 17.15 6.51
N SER A 72 -22.92 17.71 6.56
CA SER A 72 -22.71 19.16 6.46
C SER A 72 -22.87 19.71 5.04
N LYS A 73 -22.47 18.94 4.02
CA LYS A 73 -22.53 19.36 2.61
C LYS A 73 -23.84 18.99 1.93
N GLY A 74 -24.52 17.95 2.42
CA GLY A 74 -25.59 17.30 1.67
C GLY A 74 -25.04 16.40 0.56
N ILE A 75 -25.91 15.52 0.04
CA ILE A 75 -25.51 14.47 -0.91
C ILE A 75 -25.00 15.04 -2.24
N GLU A 76 -25.60 16.11 -2.74
CA GLU A 76 -25.24 16.72 -4.04
C GLU A 76 -23.83 17.33 -4.02
N ALA A 77 -23.51 18.12 -2.99
CA ALA A 77 -22.18 18.73 -2.87
C ALA A 77 -21.11 17.68 -2.52
N TYR A 78 -21.47 16.60 -1.83
CA TYR A 78 -20.57 15.47 -1.61
C TYR A 78 -20.29 14.72 -2.92
N GLN A 79 -21.31 14.50 -3.75
CA GLN A 79 -21.17 13.89 -5.07
C GLN A 79 -20.24 14.72 -5.96
N ALA A 80 -20.37 16.06 -5.95
CA ALA A 80 -19.44 16.94 -6.67
C ALA A 80 -17.99 16.83 -6.16
N GLU A 81 -17.77 16.62 -4.85
CA GLU A 81 -16.43 16.32 -4.30
C GLU A 81 -15.90 15.01 -4.86
N LEU A 82 -16.71 13.95 -4.92
CA LEU A 82 -16.32 12.66 -5.49
C LEU A 82 -15.99 12.77 -6.98
N ASP A 83 -16.78 13.53 -7.73
CA ASP A 83 -16.53 13.77 -9.16
C ASP A 83 -15.22 14.53 -9.38
N HIS A 84 -14.91 15.53 -8.56
CA HIS A 84 -13.61 16.20 -8.61
C HIS A 84 -12.46 15.26 -8.21
N LEU A 85 -12.71 14.37 -7.24
CA LEU A 85 -11.69 13.48 -6.70
C LEU A 85 -11.36 12.33 -7.66
N PHE A 86 -12.33 11.83 -8.42
CA PHE A 86 -12.21 10.62 -9.22
C PHE A 86 -12.55 10.78 -10.71
N GLY A 87 -13.01 11.96 -11.14
CA GLY A 87 -13.34 12.28 -12.53
C GLY A 87 -12.14 12.11 -13.45
N GLY A 88 -12.34 11.34 -14.52
CA GLY A 88 -11.29 10.93 -15.46
C GLY A 88 -10.31 9.89 -14.91
N GLU A 89 -10.57 9.34 -13.72
CA GLU A 89 -9.82 8.23 -13.13
C GLU A 89 -10.73 7.00 -12.92
N LEU A 90 -11.82 7.09 -12.14
CA LEU A 90 -12.79 5.99 -11.94
C LEU A 90 -13.89 5.97 -13.01
N TRP A 91 -14.30 7.13 -13.48
CA TRP A 91 -15.34 7.32 -14.48
C TRP A 91 -14.98 8.50 -15.37
N GLN A 92 -15.59 8.56 -16.56
CA GLN A 92 -15.42 9.73 -17.43
C GLN A 92 -16.06 10.95 -16.78
N GLU A 93 -15.45 12.12 -16.94
CA GLU A 93 -16.04 13.36 -16.45
C GLU A 93 -17.42 13.57 -17.10
N GLY A 94 -18.44 13.85 -16.28
CA GLY A 94 -19.83 13.99 -16.73
C GLY A 94 -20.58 12.66 -16.96
N ASP A 95 -19.97 11.50 -16.72
CA ASP A 95 -20.68 10.20 -16.82
C ASP A 95 -21.56 9.95 -15.59
N GLU A 96 -22.76 10.53 -15.62
CA GLU A 96 -23.71 10.42 -14.51
C GLU A 96 -24.31 9.02 -14.36
N LEU A 97 -24.25 8.20 -15.41
CA LEU A 97 -24.83 6.87 -15.46
C LEU A 97 -23.85 5.78 -15.01
N SER A 98 -22.59 6.12 -14.76
CA SER A 98 -21.56 5.20 -14.27
C SER A 98 -22.04 4.37 -13.09
N THR A 99 -22.12 3.06 -13.29
CA THR A 99 -22.47 2.09 -12.23
C THR A 99 -21.50 2.19 -11.05
N THR A 100 -20.21 2.41 -11.32
CA THR A 100 -19.17 2.59 -10.30
C THR A 100 -19.42 3.83 -9.44
N ARG A 101 -19.78 4.95 -10.09
CA ARG A 101 -20.11 6.21 -9.40
C ARG A 101 -21.29 6.02 -8.46
N LYS A 102 -22.36 5.38 -8.94
CA LYS A 102 -23.56 5.06 -8.13
C LYS A 102 -23.23 4.15 -6.96
N MET A 103 -22.50 3.05 -7.20
CA MET A 103 -22.08 2.13 -6.14
C MET A 103 -21.26 2.83 -5.06
N LEU A 104 -20.33 3.72 -5.44
CA LEU A 104 -19.53 4.48 -4.49
C LEU A 104 -20.41 5.40 -3.65
N LEU A 105 -21.33 6.12 -4.28
CA LEU A 105 -22.26 7.03 -3.60
C LEU A 105 -23.19 6.29 -2.65
N ASP A 106 -23.81 5.20 -3.10
CA ASP A 106 -24.68 4.35 -2.28
C ASP A 106 -23.94 3.81 -1.06
N SER A 107 -22.70 3.35 -1.26
CA SER A 107 -21.86 2.82 -0.18
C SER A 107 -21.54 3.87 0.88
N VAL A 108 -21.20 5.08 0.46
CA VAL A 108 -20.93 6.18 1.39
C VAL A 108 -22.22 6.64 2.09
N ASN A 109 -23.35 6.64 1.38
CA ASN A 109 -24.64 6.97 1.97
C ASN A 109 -25.05 5.97 3.06
N GLU A 110 -24.84 4.67 2.84
CA GLU A 110 -25.05 3.62 3.86
C GLU A 110 -24.16 3.84 5.09
N LEU A 111 -22.91 4.28 4.90
CA LEU A 111 -22.06 4.67 6.03
C LEU A 111 -22.64 5.86 6.81
N GLY A 112 -23.34 6.78 6.14
CA GLY A 112 -24.04 7.91 6.75
C GLY A 112 -25.08 7.51 7.80
N ALA A 113 -25.71 6.36 7.63
CA ALA A 113 -26.78 5.85 8.51
C ALA A 113 -26.26 4.96 9.66
N LEU A 114 -24.98 4.58 9.65
CA LEU A 114 -24.41 3.63 10.60
C LEU A 114 -24.14 4.28 11.97
N ASP A 115 -24.57 3.65 13.06
CA ASP A 115 -24.17 4.02 14.42
C ASP A 115 -22.73 3.54 14.71
N ILE A 116 -21.77 4.37 14.30
CA ILE A 116 -20.33 4.09 14.44
C ILE A 116 -19.94 3.89 15.90
N ASP A 117 -20.37 4.78 16.78
CA ASP A 117 -20.02 4.69 18.20
C ASP A 117 -20.64 3.44 18.84
N GLY A 118 -21.90 3.15 18.55
CA GLY A 118 -22.55 1.92 19.01
C GLY A 118 -21.80 0.66 18.58
N VAL A 119 -21.31 0.60 17.33
CA VAL A 119 -20.54 -0.55 16.83
C VAL A 119 -19.20 -0.71 17.54
N PHE A 120 -18.38 0.36 17.60
CA PHE A 120 -17.02 0.27 18.15
C PHE A 120 -17.00 0.18 19.68
N GLU A 121 -18.03 0.68 20.37
CA GLU A 121 -18.13 0.59 21.83
C GLU A 121 -18.77 -0.73 22.31
N HIS A 122 -19.40 -1.50 21.42
CA HIS A 122 -20.07 -2.77 21.74
C HIS A 122 -19.12 -3.79 22.38
N LYS A 123 -19.57 -4.41 23.49
CA LYS A 123 -18.76 -5.35 24.27
C LYS A 123 -18.28 -6.54 23.43
N ASP A 124 -19.18 -7.15 22.66
CA ASP A 124 -18.84 -8.32 21.85
C ASP A 124 -17.89 -7.97 20.70
N PHE A 125 -18.00 -6.76 20.13
CA PHE A 125 -17.06 -6.29 19.11
C PHE A 125 -15.64 -6.18 19.70
N LYS A 126 -15.51 -5.52 20.86
CA LYS A 126 -14.24 -5.40 21.59
C LYS A 126 -13.64 -6.76 21.95
N GLU A 127 -14.48 -7.72 22.33
CA GLU A 127 -14.06 -9.10 22.61
C GLU A 127 -13.47 -9.78 21.37
N VAL A 128 -14.15 -9.70 20.22
CA VAL A 128 -13.64 -10.25 18.95
C VAL A 128 -12.30 -9.62 18.59
N MET A 129 -12.17 -8.29 18.69
CA MET A 129 -10.93 -7.58 18.38
C MET A 129 -9.78 -7.99 19.31
N LYS A 130 -10.04 -8.14 20.61
CA LYS A 130 -9.04 -8.57 21.60
C LYS A 130 -8.58 -10.01 21.34
N THR A 131 -9.51 -10.91 21.01
CA THR A 131 -9.20 -12.31 20.68
C THR A 131 -8.33 -12.40 19.43
N PHE A 132 -8.66 -11.62 18.39
CA PHE A 132 -7.84 -11.55 17.18
C PHE A 132 -6.44 -10.98 17.45
N GLU A 133 -6.33 -9.90 18.26
CA GLU A 133 -5.04 -9.33 18.65
C GLU A 133 -4.12 -10.37 19.29
N GLY A 134 -4.64 -11.17 20.23
CA GLY A 134 -3.86 -12.26 20.86
C GLY A 134 -3.39 -13.32 19.85
N ARG A 135 -4.28 -13.76 18.94
CA ARG A 135 -3.92 -14.75 17.90
C ARG A 135 -2.86 -14.25 16.94
N ILE A 136 -2.92 -12.97 16.55
CA ILE A 136 -1.90 -12.36 15.69
C ILE A 136 -0.58 -12.22 16.44
N GLN A 137 -0.59 -11.83 17.73
CA GLN A 137 0.62 -11.78 18.54
C GLN A 137 1.31 -13.14 18.63
N ASP A 138 0.53 -14.22 18.81
CA ASP A 138 1.07 -15.58 18.79
C ASP A 138 1.68 -15.93 17.43
N ALA A 139 0.97 -15.61 16.33
CA ALA A 139 1.47 -15.82 14.97
C ALA A 139 2.78 -15.05 14.70
N MET A 140 2.88 -13.80 15.15
CA MET A 140 4.05 -12.94 14.95
C MET A 140 5.32 -13.49 15.59
N ARG A 141 5.20 -14.19 16.73
CA ARG A 141 6.34 -14.86 17.38
C ARG A 141 6.97 -15.93 16.48
N PHE A 142 6.18 -16.60 15.64
CA PHE A 142 6.68 -17.60 14.69
C PHE A 142 7.25 -16.97 13.41
N LEU A 143 6.67 -15.84 12.97
CA LEU A 143 7.02 -15.24 11.69
C LEU A 143 8.32 -14.44 11.75
N ASP A 144 8.57 -13.76 12.87
CA ASP A 144 9.53 -12.65 12.98
C ASP A 144 9.23 -11.56 11.93
N PRO A 145 8.38 -10.57 12.24
CA PRO A 145 8.00 -9.54 11.30
C PRO A 145 9.18 -8.63 10.90
N THR A 146 10.29 -8.63 11.65
CA THR A 146 11.44 -7.78 11.34
C THR A 146 12.28 -8.30 10.19
N VAL A 147 12.19 -9.60 9.87
CA VAL A 147 12.92 -10.19 8.75
C VAL A 147 12.27 -9.79 7.43
N VAL A 148 12.95 -8.95 6.67
CA VAL A 148 12.52 -8.50 5.32
C VAL A 148 13.20 -9.30 4.21
N ALA A 149 14.36 -9.92 4.48
CA ALA A 149 14.97 -10.91 3.60
C ALA A 149 15.69 -12.00 4.42
N ARG A 150 15.58 -13.24 3.96
CA ARG A 150 16.29 -14.43 4.44
C ARG A 150 16.97 -15.09 3.24
N VAL A 151 18.30 -15.02 3.17
CA VAL A 151 19.07 -15.38 1.96
C VAL A 151 19.57 -16.83 1.95
N ASP A 152 19.60 -17.49 3.11
CA ASP A 152 20.07 -18.87 3.31
C ASP A 152 18.95 -19.93 3.21
N ASP A 153 17.68 -19.55 3.36
CA ASP A 153 16.52 -20.47 3.20
C ASP A 153 15.58 -19.98 2.08
N PRO A 154 15.60 -20.64 0.90
CA PRO A 154 14.78 -20.27 -0.26
C PRO A 154 13.28 -20.59 -0.10
N LYS A 155 12.85 -21.06 1.08
CA LYS A 155 11.44 -21.35 1.39
C LYS A 155 10.99 -20.72 2.71
N PHE A 156 11.74 -19.75 3.21
CA PHE A 156 11.49 -19.17 4.53
C PHE A 156 10.09 -18.54 4.65
N PHE A 157 9.70 -17.70 3.69
CA PHE A 157 8.41 -16.99 3.78
C PHE A 157 7.25 -17.87 3.34
N TRP A 158 7.44 -18.75 2.34
CA TRP A 158 6.39 -19.67 1.90
C TRP A 158 5.90 -20.59 3.03
N LYS A 159 6.79 -21.09 3.89
CA LYS A 159 6.44 -21.96 5.03
C LYS A 159 5.65 -21.25 6.14
N LYS A 160 5.56 -19.92 6.11
CA LYS A 160 5.22 -19.06 7.25
C LYS A 160 3.91 -18.30 7.02
N THR A 161 2.77 -19.01 7.10
CA THR A 161 1.40 -18.47 6.89
C THR A 161 0.55 -18.37 8.18
N ALA A 162 1.18 -18.12 9.33
CA ALA A 162 0.50 -18.13 10.63
C ALA A 162 -0.59 -17.03 10.78
N THR A 163 -0.43 -15.86 10.15
CA THR A 163 -1.43 -14.77 10.22
C THR A 163 -2.74 -15.13 9.53
N HIS A 164 -2.68 -15.90 8.44
CA HIS A 164 -3.87 -16.33 7.72
C HIS A 164 -4.73 -17.27 8.57
N GLN A 165 -4.10 -18.21 9.29
CA GLN A 165 -4.80 -19.10 10.21
C GLN A 165 -5.47 -18.32 11.35
N ALA A 166 -4.78 -17.30 11.90
CA ALA A 166 -5.35 -16.41 12.91
C ALA A 166 -6.58 -15.65 12.38
N LEU A 167 -6.54 -15.18 11.12
CA LEU A 167 -7.68 -14.55 10.47
C LEU A 167 -8.86 -15.51 10.32
N VAL A 168 -8.65 -16.70 9.75
CA VAL A 168 -9.73 -17.70 9.56
C VAL A 168 -10.43 -17.99 10.88
N PHE A 169 -9.65 -18.25 11.94
CA PHE A 169 -10.19 -18.44 13.29
C PHE A 169 -11.03 -17.24 13.77
N ALA A 170 -10.51 -16.02 13.63
CA ALA A 170 -11.19 -14.82 14.10
C ALA A 170 -12.48 -14.52 13.32
N LEU A 171 -12.52 -14.79 12.02
CA LEU A 171 -13.74 -14.66 11.21
C LEU A 171 -14.83 -15.62 11.70
N ASP A 172 -14.48 -16.88 12.00
CA ASP A 172 -15.43 -17.86 12.53
C ASP A 172 -15.89 -17.52 13.94
N PHE A 173 -14.98 -17.01 14.78
CA PHE A 173 -15.32 -16.51 16.11
C PHE A 173 -16.29 -15.31 16.03
N ALA A 174 -16.04 -14.36 15.13
CA ALA A 174 -16.89 -13.19 14.92
C ALA A 174 -18.31 -13.58 14.49
N ARG A 175 -18.45 -14.52 13.54
CA ARG A 175 -19.76 -15.03 13.08
C ARG A 175 -20.57 -15.70 14.18
N LYS A 176 -19.89 -16.36 15.14
CA LYS A 176 -20.55 -17.01 16.28
C LYS A 176 -20.95 -16.02 17.37
N ARG A 177 -20.23 -14.90 17.49
CA ARG A 177 -20.37 -13.95 18.60
C ARG A 177 -21.25 -12.75 18.27
N LEU A 178 -21.23 -12.28 17.03
CA LEU A 178 -21.90 -11.04 16.62
C LEU A 178 -23.21 -11.35 15.89
N ALA A 179 -24.33 -10.94 16.49
CA ALA A 179 -25.67 -11.26 16.01
C ALA A 179 -26.24 -10.26 15.00
N THR A 180 -25.77 -9.01 15.00
CA THR A 180 -26.30 -7.97 14.10
C THR A 180 -25.40 -7.79 12.88
N VAL A 181 -26.04 -7.50 11.73
CA VAL A 181 -25.34 -7.27 10.45
C VAL A 181 -24.32 -6.11 10.56
N PRO A 182 -24.67 -4.94 11.16
CA PRO A 182 -23.72 -3.84 11.37
C PRO A 182 -22.44 -4.24 12.13
N LEU A 183 -22.60 -4.93 13.26
CA LEU A 183 -21.47 -5.39 14.09
C LEU A 183 -20.62 -6.41 13.33
N LEU A 184 -21.27 -7.42 12.75
CA LEU A 184 -20.59 -8.51 12.08
C LEU A 184 -19.79 -8.00 10.87
N ASN A 185 -20.42 -7.25 9.96
CA ASN A 185 -19.74 -6.74 8.76
C ASN A 185 -18.56 -5.84 9.11
N THR A 186 -18.73 -4.94 10.09
CA THR A 186 -17.63 -4.08 10.55
C THR A 186 -16.49 -4.90 11.13
N ALA A 187 -16.78 -5.92 11.95
CA ALA A 187 -15.76 -6.81 12.48
C ALA A 187 -15.04 -7.58 11.38
N LEU A 188 -15.78 -8.20 10.44
CA LEU A 188 -15.18 -8.95 9.32
C LEU A 188 -14.27 -8.05 8.46
N PHE A 189 -14.70 -6.80 8.19
CA PHE A 189 -13.88 -5.82 7.49
C PHE A 189 -12.61 -5.49 8.27
N VAL A 190 -12.74 -5.15 9.57
CA VAL A 190 -11.59 -4.78 10.40
C VAL A 190 -10.58 -5.92 10.50
N LEU A 191 -11.03 -7.16 10.67
CA LEU A 191 -10.17 -8.34 10.73
C LEU A 191 -9.41 -8.58 9.41
N LYS A 192 -10.13 -8.57 8.28
CA LYS A 192 -9.53 -8.78 6.94
C LYS A 192 -8.53 -7.69 6.58
N GLU A 193 -8.89 -6.43 6.77
CA GLU A 193 -7.99 -5.32 6.49
C GLU A 193 -6.79 -5.29 7.43
N SER A 194 -6.97 -5.70 8.70
CA SER A 194 -5.83 -5.77 9.63
C SER A 194 -4.79 -6.79 9.18
N GLU A 195 -5.22 -8.01 8.80
CA GLU A 195 -4.32 -9.04 8.27
C GLU A 195 -3.63 -8.60 6.99
N ARG A 196 -4.39 -7.96 6.08
CA ARG A 196 -3.84 -7.41 4.85
C ARG A 196 -2.77 -6.36 5.13
N LEU A 197 -3.04 -5.39 6.01
CA LEU A 197 -2.12 -4.30 6.34
C LEU A 197 -0.85 -4.82 7.04
N ILE A 198 -0.95 -5.87 7.84
CA ILE A 198 0.21 -6.58 8.40
C ILE A 198 1.11 -7.11 7.29
N ARG A 199 0.54 -7.83 6.31
CA ARG A 199 1.30 -8.37 5.16
C ARG A 199 1.83 -7.27 4.25
N ALA A 200 1.05 -6.21 4.07
CA ALA A 200 1.40 -5.06 3.27
C ALA A 200 2.61 -4.32 3.85
N SER A 201 2.70 -4.17 5.17
CA SER A 201 3.86 -3.56 5.84
C SER A 201 5.16 -4.26 5.44
N ARG A 202 5.25 -5.60 5.58
CA ARG A 202 6.44 -6.34 5.14
C ARG A 202 6.77 -6.10 3.67
N THR A 203 5.77 -6.14 2.80
CA THR A 203 5.99 -5.95 1.35
C THR A 203 6.46 -4.51 1.04
N TYR A 204 5.96 -3.53 1.78
CA TYR A 204 6.37 -2.13 1.67
C TYR A 204 7.86 -1.97 2.03
N HIS A 205 8.29 -2.50 3.17
CA HIS A 205 9.70 -2.48 3.59
C HIS A 205 10.61 -3.31 2.69
N GLN A 206 10.11 -4.42 2.14
CA GLN A 206 10.83 -5.15 1.10
C GLN A 206 11.02 -4.30 -0.17
N ASN A 207 10.05 -3.48 -0.56
CA ASN A 207 10.23 -2.54 -1.68
C ASN A 207 11.17 -1.38 -1.34
N MET A 208 11.26 -0.96 -0.08
CA MET A 208 12.32 -0.04 0.38
C MET A 208 13.70 -0.69 0.22
N LEU A 209 13.87 -1.93 0.70
CA LEU A 209 15.12 -2.66 0.58
C LEU A 209 15.51 -2.87 -0.89
N LEU A 210 14.54 -3.24 -1.75
CA LEU A 210 14.78 -3.37 -3.20
C LEU A 210 15.30 -2.08 -3.84
N TYR A 211 14.83 -0.91 -3.40
CA TYR A 211 15.36 0.36 -3.89
C TYR A 211 16.85 0.48 -3.56
N TYR A 212 17.24 0.27 -2.30
CA TYR A 212 18.66 0.38 -1.92
C TYR A 212 19.53 -0.64 -2.65
N VAL A 213 19.07 -1.88 -2.78
CA VAL A 213 19.82 -2.96 -3.46
C VAL A 213 19.92 -2.72 -4.97
N GLU A 214 18.96 -2.02 -5.59
CA GLU A 214 19.05 -1.66 -7.03
C GLU A 214 19.92 -0.43 -7.27
N GLU A 215 19.85 0.56 -6.39
CA GLU A 215 20.43 1.89 -6.63
C GLU A 215 21.90 1.97 -6.19
N PHE A 216 22.30 1.23 -5.15
CA PHE A 216 23.65 1.26 -4.59
C PHE A 216 24.43 -0.01 -4.90
N LYS A 217 25.75 0.08 -4.87
CA LYS A 217 26.60 -1.12 -5.05
C LYS A 217 26.48 -2.02 -3.83
N ALA A 218 26.54 -3.33 -4.06
CA ALA A 218 26.41 -4.32 -2.98
C ALA A 218 27.43 -4.09 -1.85
N GLU A 219 28.67 -3.73 -2.21
CA GLU A 219 29.76 -3.51 -1.26
C GLU A 219 29.51 -2.30 -0.37
N GLU A 220 28.86 -1.25 -0.90
CA GLU A 220 28.49 -0.05 -0.15
C GLU A 220 27.41 -0.36 0.89
N LEU A 221 26.58 -1.37 0.63
CA LEU A 221 25.58 -1.88 1.55
C LEU A 221 26.13 -2.93 2.53
N GLY A 222 27.41 -3.33 2.41
CA GLY A 222 28.04 -4.36 3.24
C GLY A 222 27.74 -5.81 2.80
N MET A 223 27.34 -5.99 1.54
CA MET A 223 27.02 -7.28 0.91
C MET A 223 27.99 -7.60 -0.23
N THR A 224 28.13 -8.88 -0.57
CA THR A 224 28.69 -9.28 -1.86
C THR A 224 27.63 -9.18 -2.96
N HIS A 225 28.06 -9.18 -4.22
CA HIS A 225 27.12 -9.22 -5.35
C HIS A 225 26.18 -10.44 -5.31
N GLU A 226 26.69 -11.61 -4.92
CA GLU A 226 25.89 -12.83 -4.80
C GLU A 226 24.87 -12.74 -3.67
N GLU A 227 25.25 -12.15 -2.53
CA GLU A 227 24.33 -11.90 -1.42
C GLU A 227 23.21 -10.93 -1.83
N ALA A 228 23.54 -9.85 -2.54
CA ALA A 228 22.55 -8.91 -3.07
C ALA A 228 21.57 -9.60 -4.02
N ASN A 229 22.04 -10.50 -4.90
CA ASN A 229 21.17 -11.29 -5.78
C ASN A 229 20.22 -12.21 -4.98
N LYS A 230 20.70 -12.84 -3.91
CA LYS A 230 19.86 -13.65 -3.02
C LYS A 230 18.86 -12.80 -2.22
N VAL A 231 19.17 -11.53 -1.92
CA VAL A 231 18.18 -10.60 -1.36
C VAL A 231 17.03 -10.36 -2.33
N PHE A 232 17.31 -10.13 -3.62
CA PHE A 232 16.26 -10.07 -4.64
C PHE A 232 15.41 -11.34 -4.62
N SER A 233 16.04 -12.52 -4.59
CA SER A 233 15.33 -13.81 -4.59
C SER A 233 14.45 -13.99 -3.38
N SER A 234 14.95 -13.64 -2.19
CA SER A 234 14.20 -13.67 -0.94
C SER A 234 12.96 -12.79 -0.96
N ILE A 235 13.08 -11.58 -1.49
CA ILE A 235 11.96 -10.65 -1.60
C ILE A 235 10.91 -11.16 -2.59
N HIS A 236 11.32 -11.78 -3.70
CA HIS A 236 10.37 -12.33 -4.68
C HIS A 236 9.73 -13.64 -4.20
N GLU A 237 10.46 -14.46 -3.45
CA GLU A 237 9.92 -15.67 -2.80
C GLU A 237 8.83 -15.31 -1.79
N ALA A 238 9.01 -14.23 -1.02
CA ALA A 238 8.00 -13.72 -0.10
C ALA A 238 6.67 -13.34 -0.74
N ARG A 239 6.65 -13.14 -2.07
CA ARG A 239 5.46 -12.81 -2.87
C ARG A 239 4.74 -14.05 -3.40
N ILE A 240 5.36 -15.23 -3.33
CA ILE A 240 4.79 -16.47 -3.83
C ILE A 240 3.56 -16.83 -2.99
N PRO A 241 2.37 -17.00 -3.61
CA PRO A 241 1.20 -17.46 -2.88
C PRO A 241 1.43 -18.85 -2.27
N TRP A 242 0.84 -19.10 -1.11
CA TRP A 242 1.00 -20.37 -0.38
C TRP A 242 0.65 -21.61 -1.21
N TYR A 243 -0.31 -21.49 -2.14
CA TYR A 243 -0.74 -22.58 -3.01
C TYR A 243 0.20 -22.83 -4.21
N ALA A 244 1.12 -21.90 -4.51
CA ALA A 244 2.01 -21.96 -5.67
C ALA A 244 3.32 -22.70 -5.36
N ILE A 245 3.22 -23.95 -4.90
CA ILE A 245 4.39 -24.75 -4.51
C ILE A 245 5.39 -24.97 -5.65
N TRP A 246 4.91 -25.02 -6.89
CA TRP A 246 5.77 -25.14 -8.09
C TRP A 246 6.69 -23.93 -8.25
N GLU A 247 6.18 -22.72 -7.98
CA GLU A 247 6.94 -21.48 -8.07
C GLU A 247 7.96 -21.41 -6.93
N SER A 248 7.60 -21.85 -5.71
CA SER A 248 8.55 -21.94 -4.59
C SER A 248 9.67 -22.95 -4.89
N ASN A 249 9.36 -24.08 -5.52
CA ASN A 249 10.38 -25.04 -5.97
C ASN A 249 11.27 -24.46 -7.07
N ALA A 250 10.70 -23.70 -8.02
CA ALA A 250 11.47 -23.01 -9.06
C ALA A 250 12.40 -21.95 -8.46
N ALA A 251 11.92 -21.19 -7.47
CA ALA A 251 12.73 -20.22 -6.74
C ALA A 251 13.92 -20.89 -6.05
N ALA A 252 13.69 -22.02 -5.38
CA ALA A 252 14.77 -22.77 -4.72
C ALA A 252 15.79 -23.36 -5.71
N ALA A 253 15.35 -23.79 -6.90
CA ALA A 253 16.22 -24.36 -7.91
C ALA A 253 17.12 -23.32 -8.61
N ASP A 254 16.66 -22.07 -8.73
CA ASP A 254 17.40 -20.96 -9.37
C ASP A 254 17.69 -19.82 -8.38
N TRP A 255 17.97 -20.15 -7.11
CA TRP A 255 17.97 -19.16 -6.02
C TRP A 255 18.91 -17.97 -6.25
N ASP A 256 20.06 -18.19 -6.87
CA ASP A 256 21.05 -17.12 -7.11
C ASP A 256 20.60 -16.11 -8.16
N LYS A 257 19.60 -16.44 -8.99
CA LYS A 257 19.15 -15.58 -10.12
C LYS A 257 17.65 -15.34 -10.15
N TYR A 258 16.87 -16.12 -9.42
CA TYR A 258 15.41 -16.12 -9.44
C TYR A 258 14.83 -14.71 -9.28
N GLY A 259 15.20 -14.02 -8.20
CA GLY A 259 14.69 -12.70 -7.90
C GLY A 259 15.17 -11.63 -8.87
N VAL A 260 16.44 -11.68 -9.26
CA VAL A 260 17.02 -10.74 -10.24
C VAL A 260 16.28 -10.84 -11.58
N ASN A 261 16.05 -12.07 -12.06
CA ASN A 261 15.33 -12.34 -13.29
C ASN A 261 13.89 -11.82 -13.23
N LYS A 262 13.16 -12.11 -12.14
CA LYS A 262 11.79 -11.63 -11.92
C LYS A 262 11.72 -10.11 -11.80
N PHE A 263 12.67 -9.51 -11.08
CA PHE A 263 12.75 -8.06 -10.89
C PHE A 263 12.91 -7.34 -12.22
N TYR A 264 13.94 -7.67 -13.01
CA TYR A 264 14.20 -6.99 -14.27
C TYR A 264 13.16 -7.32 -15.35
N ALA A 265 12.53 -8.51 -15.32
CA ALA A 265 11.37 -8.78 -16.16
C ALA A 265 10.19 -7.85 -15.83
N SER A 266 9.97 -7.57 -14.54
CA SER A 266 8.94 -6.63 -14.09
C SER A 266 9.28 -5.19 -14.44
N VAL A 267 10.55 -4.78 -14.32
CA VAL A 267 11.03 -3.45 -14.75
C VAL A 267 10.81 -3.24 -16.25
N ARG A 268 11.14 -4.22 -17.09
CA ARG A 268 10.87 -4.15 -18.54
C ARG A 268 9.37 -3.99 -18.82
N SER A 269 8.55 -4.85 -18.23
CA SER A 269 7.09 -4.79 -18.38
C SER A 269 6.51 -3.43 -17.92
N ALA A 270 7.07 -2.85 -16.87
CA ALA A 270 6.66 -1.55 -16.35
C ALA A 270 7.04 -0.41 -17.32
N ASN A 271 8.24 -0.46 -17.90
CA ASN A 271 8.66 0.51 -18.92
C ASN A 271 7.82 0.39 -20.20
N ASP A 272 7.54 -0.83 -20.66
CA ASP A 272 6.68 -1.08 -21.83
C ASP A 272 5.26 -0.52 -21.61
N ARG A 273 4.73 -0.67 -20.40
CA ARG A 273 3.46 -0.05 -20.01
C ARG A 273 3.54 1.47 -20.10
N LEU A 274 4.56 2.09 -19.51
CA LEU A 274 4.68 3.55 -19.58
C LEU A 274 4.74 4.04 -21.02
N TYR A 275 5.57 3.41 -21.86
CA TYR A 275 5.68 3.72 -23.27
C TYR A 275 4.33 3.62 -24.00
N LYS A 276 3.57 2.53 -23.76
CA LYS A 276 2.24 2.35 -24.34
C LYS A 276 1.26 3.47 -23.98
N TYR A 277 1.36 4.02 -22.77
CA TYR A 277 0.45 5.04 -22.25
C TYR A 277 1.02 6.45 -22.24
N GLU A 278 2.23 6.65 -22.77
CA GLU A 278 2.88 7.96 -22.90
C GLU A 278 1.96 9.03 -23.53
N PRO A 279 1.17 8.73 -24.60
CA PRO A 279 0.25 9.71 -25.18
C PRO A 279 -0.90 10.17 -24.26
N LYS A 280 -1.08 9.56 -23.09
CA LYS A 280 -2.07 9.98 -22.08
C LYS A 280 -1.53 11.01 -21.09
N PHE A 281 -0.23 11.29 -21.14
CA PHE A 281 0.43 12.29 -20.32
C PHE A 281 0.78 13.51 -21.18
N ASP A 282 0.72 14.69 -20.58
CA ASP A 282 1.10 15.93 -21.26
C ASP A 282 2.62 15.95 -21.52
N LYS A 283 3.38 15.37 -20.57
CA LYS A 283 4.83 15.22 -20.66
C LYS A 283 5.30 14.07 -19.78
N ILE A 284 6.26 13.28 -20.25
CA ILE A 284 7.02 12.35 -19.41
C ILE A 284 8.30 13.05 -18.95
N GLY A 285 8.58 12.98 -17.66
CA GLY A 285 9.76 13.54 -17.01
C GLY A 285 10.79 12.48 -16.64
N ASP A 286 11.72 12.84 -15.75
CA ASP A 286 12.83 11.99 -15.37
C ASP A 286 12.39 10.76 -14.55
N ARG A 287 13.18 9.68 -14.67
CA ARG A 287 13.01 8.49 -13.84
C ARG A 287 13.28 8.84 -12.37
N VAL A 288 12.40 8.40 -11.48
CA VAL A 288 12.59 8.57 -10.02
C VAL A 288 13.38 7.40 -9.46
N ASN A 289 12.97 6.16 -9.78
CA ASN A 289 13.66 4.90 -9.45
C ASN A 289 13.15 3.78 -10.40
N TYR A 290 13.40 2.49 -10.11
CA TYR A 290 12.91 1.39 -10.96
C TYR A 290 11.40 1.40 -11.23
N ALA A 291 10.58 1.78 -10.24
CA ALA A 291 9.12 1.72 -10.32
C ALA A 291 8.45 3.03 -10.73
N PHE A 292 9.10 4.17 -10.52
CA PHE A 292 8.44 5.48 -10.60
C PHE A 292 9.10 6.45 -11.59
N GLN A 293 8.31 7.36 -12.13
CA GLN A 293 8.73 8.37 -13.10
C GLN A 293 7.93 9.66 -12.93
N TYR A 294 8.56 10.82 -13.11
CA TYR A 294 7.84 12.09 -13.18
C TYR A 294 7.01 12.17 -14.46
N ALA A 295 5.87 12.84 -14.39
CA ALA A 295 5.05 13.18 -15.55
C ALA A 295 4.24 14.46 -15.28
N THR A 296 3.73 15.07 -16.34
CA THR A 296 2.66 16.06 -16.28
C THR A 296 1.37 15.41 -16.75
N TYR A 297 0.30 15.50 -15.96
CA TYR A 297 -1.00 14.91 -16.26
C TYR A 297 -2.11 15.90 -15.95
N LYS A 298 -2.87 16.31 -16.98
CA LYS A 298 -3.93 17.31 -16.87
C LYS A 298 -3.42 18.63 -16.27
N GLY A 299 -2.19 19.02 -16.61
CA GLY A 299 -1.55 20.23 -16.10
C GLY A 299 -0.86 20.10 -14.74
N ASP A 300 -1.11 19.02 -13.98
CA ASP A 300 -0.45 18.78 -12.69
C ASP A 300 0.87 18.03 -12.86
N VAL A 301 1.87 18.35 -12.03
CA VAL A 301 3.10 17.58 -11.89
C VAL A 301 2.86 16.38 -10.96
N VAL A 302 3.06 15.19 -11.50
CA VAL A 302 2.77 13.92 -10.82
C VAL A 302 3.97 12.98 -10.86
N ILE A 303 3.98 12.02 -9.94
CA ILE A 303 4.86 10.85 -10.00
C ILE A 303 3.97 9.64 -10.28
N VAL A 304 4.25 8.94 -11.39
CA VAL A 304 3.49 7.78 -11.82
C VAL A 304 4.17 6.48 -11.43
N ASN A 305 3.37 5.50 -11.09
CA ASN A 305 3.77 4.13 -10.82
C ASN A 305 3.69 3.30 -12.10
N LYS A 306 4.84 2.88 -12.61
CA LYS A 306 4.93 2.08 -13.84
C LYS A 306 4.51 0.62 -13.60
N PHE A 307 4.67 0.11 -12.38
CA PHE A 307 4.40 -1.27 -12.00
C PHE A 307 2.91 -1.55 -11.80
N ASN A 308 2.12 -0.53 -11.48
CA ASN A 308 0.69 -0.67 -11.23
C ASN A 308 -0.13 0.14 -12.24
N GLY A 309 -1.19 -0.48 -12.79
CA GLY A 309 -2.22 0.24 -13.54
C GLY A 309 -3.07 1.08 -12.59
N THR A 310 -3.93 1.93 -13.16
CA THR A 310 -4.88 2.76 -12.40
C THR A 310 -5.88 1.87 -11.67
N HIS A 311 -6.30 0.76 -12.30
CA HIS A 311 -7.10 -0.30 -11.69
C HIS A 311 -7.07 -1.57 -12.57
N THR A 312 -7.77 -2.64 -12.17
CA THR A 312 -7.78 -3.93 -12.90
C THR A 312 -8.22 -3.83 -14.38
N PHE A 313 -8.96 -2.79 -14.77
CA PHE A 313 -9.47 -2.61 -16.14
C PHE A 313 -8.79 -1.45 -16.90
N ASP A 314 -7.96 -0.66 -16.24
CA ASP A 314 -7.16 0.40 -16.88
C ASP A 314 -5.67 0.18 -16.59
N GLY A 315 -4.96 -0.24 -17.63
CA GLY A 315 -3.53 -0.46 -17.60
C GLY A 315 -2.69 0.82 -17.59
N LYS A 316 -3.27 2.02 -17.64
CA LYS A 316 -2.55 3.29 -17.53
C LYS A 316 -1.79 3.35 -16.20
N PRO A 317 -0.50 3.74 -16.18
CA PRO A 317 0.26 3.94 -14.94
C PRO A 317 -0.51 4.75 -13.91
N SER A 318 -0.60 4.26 -12.68
CA SER A 318 -1.31 4.96 -11.60
C SER A 318 -0.54 6.16 -11.07
N ILE A 319 -1.25 7.19 -10.62
CA ILE A 319 -0.63 8.37 -10.00
C ILE A 319 -0.31 8.04 -8.54
N ALA A 320 0.98 7.90 -8.21
CA ALA A 320 1.45 7.59 -6.86
C ALA A 320 1.52 8.85 -5.99
N LEU A 321 1.89 9.99 -6.56
CA LEU A 321 1.91 11.27 -5.87
C LEU A 321 1.54 12.38 -6.86
N ASN A 322 0.66 13.29 -6.45
CA ASN A 322 0.44 14.54 -7.15
C ASN A 322 1.15 15.64 -6.35
N LEU A 323 2.15 16.30 -6.95
CA LEU A 323 2.97 17.29 -6.25
C LEU A 323 2.21 18.60 -6.03
N ASP A 324 1.28 18.94 -6.92
CA ASP A 324 0.43 20.12 -6.81
C ASP A 324 -0.75 19.91 -5.84
N ALA A 325 -1.21 18.66 -5.70
CA ALA A 325 -2.21 18.24 -4.74
C ALA A 325 -1.77 17.00 -3.90
N PRO A 326 -0.80 17.14 -2.97
CA PRO A 326 -0.19 16.02 -2.24
C PRO A 326 -1.14 15.15 -1.43
N LYS A 327 -2.32 15.66 -1.09
CA LYS A 327 -3.34 14.93 -0.32
C LYS A 327 -4.35 14.19 -1.19
N LYS A 328 -4.33 14.37 -2.52
CA LYS A 328 -5.35 13.81 -3.44
C LYS A 328 -5.38 12.29 -3.38
N VAL A 329 -4.23 11.63 -3.57
CA VAL A 329 -4.12 10.17 -3.55
C VAL A 329 -4.51 9.60 -2.19
N MET A 330 -4.02 10.19 -1.09
CA MET A 330 -4.43 9.81 0.27
C MET A 330 -5.96 9.87 0.43
N ARG A 331 -6.57 10.97 -0.03
CA ARG A 331 -8.02 11.18 0.06
C ARG A 331 -8.79 10.15 -0.75
N GLN A 332 -8.37 9.87 -1.99
CA GLN A 332 -8.94 8.82 -2.84
C GLN A 332 -8.95 7.47 -2.11
N ARG A 333 -7.80 7.07 -1.54
CA ARG A 333 -7.64 5.81 -0.83
C ARG A 333 -8.55 5.69 0.39
N VAL A 334 -8.64 6.76 1.20
CA VAL A 334 -9.54 6.79 2.36
C VAL A 334 -10.99 6.59 1.91
N VAL A 335 -11.44 7.33 0.90
CA VAL A 335 -12.83 7.20 0.41
C VAL A 335 -13.10 5.79 -0.12
N LEU A 336 -12.17 5.23 -0.90
CA LEU A 336 -12.29 3.87 -1.43
C LEU A 336 -12.29 2.80 -0.33
N GLN A 337 -11.42 2.92 0.67
CA GLN A 337 -11.38 2.00 1.82
C GLN A 337 -12.68 2.05 2.63
N LEU A 338 -13.24 3.24 2.84
CA LEU A 338 -14.50 3.41 3.54
C LEU A 338 -15.68 2.91 2.72
N ALA A 339 -15.72 3.20 1.42
CA ALA A 339 -16.73 2.67 0.52
C ALA A 339 -16.72 1.14 0.46
N ASN A 340 -15.54 0.51 0.56
CA ASN A 340 -15.44 -0.94 0.66
C ASN A 340 -16.12 -1.50 1.94
N LEU A 341 -16.09 -0.76 3.06
CA LEU A 341 -16.90 -1.09 4.24
C LEU A 341 -18.39 -0.79 3.98
N GLY A 342 -18.72 0.34 3.38
CA GLY A 342 -20.09 0.75 3.02
C GLY A 342 -20.81 -0.28 2.14
N LEU A 343 -20.13 -0.81 1.13
CA LEU A 343 -20.63 -1.87 0.23
C LEU A 343 -21.12 -3.12 0.97
N SER A 344 -20.54 -3.40 2.14
CA SER A 344 -20.98 -4.55 2.94
C SER A 344 -22.43 -4.40 3.43
N PHE A 345 -22.90 -3.16 3.60
CA PHE A 345 -24.24 -2.82 4.07
C PHE A 345 -25.27 -2.66 2.93
N VAL A 346 -24.82 -2.30 1.72
CA VAL A 346 -25.73 -2.18 0.56
C VAL A 346 -26.37 -3.55 0.25
N PRO A 347 -27.69 -3.66 0.03
CA PRO A 347 -28.36 -4.93 -0.27
C PRO A 347 -28.12 -5.40 -1.72
N LEU A 348 -26.88 -5.75 -2.05
CA LEU A 348 -26.48 -6.29 -3.36
C LEU A 348 -26.27 -7.81 -3.32
N PRO A 349 -26.52 -8.52 -4.43
CA PRO A 349 -26.08 -9.90 -4.62
C PRO A 349 -24.57 -10.07 -4.32
N SER A 350 -24.19 -11.19 -3.70
CA SER A 350 -22.80 -11.45 -3.28
C SER A 350 -21.79 -11.31 -4.40
N PHE A 351 -22.10 -11.80 -5.61
CA PHE A 351 -21.19 -11.70 -6.75
C PHE A 351 -20.89 -10.24 -7.16
N ILE A 352 -21.87 -9.33 -7.03
CA ILE A 352 -21.68 -7.90 -7.32
C ILE A 352 -20.82 -7.27 -6.24
N LYS A 353 -21.04 -7.61 -4.97
CA LYS A 353 -20.20 -7.15 -3.86
C LYS A 353 -18.75 -7.59 -4.02
N ASP A 354 -18.52 -8.86 -4.37
CA ASP A 354 -17.17 -9.39 -4.55
C ASP A 354 -16.45 -8.74 -5.73
N PHE A 355 -17.17 -8.47 -6.84
CA PHE A 355 -16.65 -7.71 -7.96
C PHE A 355 -16.29 -6.26 -7.57
N ALA A 356 -17.21 -5.57 -6.91
CA ALA A 356 -17.01 -4.18 -6.48
C ALA A 356 -15.87 -4.06 -5.46
N HIS A 357 -15.79 -4.98 -4.48
CA HIS A 357 -14.68 -5.05 -3.54
C HIS A 357 -13.34 -5.24 -4.26
N SER A 358 -13.27 -6.20 -5.20
CA SER A 358 -12.04 -6.48 -5.95
C SER A 358 -11.61 -5.29 -6.82
N PHE A 359 -12.59 -4.64 -7.45
CA PHE A 359 -12.35 -3.44 -8.25
C PHE A 359 -11.84 -2.27 -7.39
N ILE A 360 -12.51 -1.94 -6.29
CA ILE A 360 -12.11 -0.85 -5.37
C ILE A 360 -10.70 -1.09 -4.83
N LYS A 361 -10.40 -2.31 -4.40
CA LYS A 361 -9.07 -2.68 -3.88
C LYS A 361 -7.96 -2.52 -4.93
N SER A 362 -8.27 -2.77 -6.21
CA SER A 362 -7.29 -2.69 -7.29
C SER A 362 -6.69 -1.30 -7.50
N PHE A 363 -7.35 -0.23 -7.06
CA PHE A 363 -6.86 1.14 -7.21
C PHE A 363 -5.65 1.43 -6.33
N TYR A 364 -5.66 0.91 -5.10
CA TYR A 364 -4.73 1.39 -4.09
C TYR A 364 -3.92 0.31 -3.43
N GLU A 365 -4.41 -0.93 -3.35
CA GLU A 365 -3.74 -1.95 -2.53
C GLU A 365 -2.38 -2.31 -3.09
N GLN A 366 -2.27 -2.56 -4.40
CA GLN A 366 -0.98 -2.94 -5.00
C GLN A 366 -0.06 -1.75 -5.19
N GLN A 367 -0.64 -0.58 -5.47
CA GLN A 367 0.09 0.67 -5.62
C GLN A 367 0.79 1.06 -4.32
N SER A 368 0.09 0.95 -3.17
CA SER A 368 0.68 1.34 -1.90
C SER A 368 1.86 0.47 -1.50
N LEU A 369 1.95 -0.79 -1.96
CA LEU A 369 3.08 -1.67 -1.66
C LEU A 369 4.36 -1.19 -2.34
N THR A 370 4.30 -0.84 -3.62
CA THR A 370 5.48 -0.43 -4.40
C THR A 370 5.99 0.94 -3.97
N GLU A 371 5.15 1.77 -3.34
CA GLU A 371 5.52 3.08 -2.79
C GLU A 371 6.56 3.02 -1.68
N GLY A 372 6.85 1.85 -1.10
CA GLY A 372 8.01 1.67 -0.23
C GLY A 372 9.31 2.07 -0.92
N ALA A 373 9.46 1.75 -2.22
CA ALA A 373 10.61 2.20 -2.99
C ALA A 373 10.67 3.72 -3.14
N MET A 374 9.51 4.38 -3.30
CA MET A 374 9.45 5.85 -3.39
C MET A 374 9.77 6.51 -2.05
N TYR A 375 9.26 5.97 -0.95
CA TYR A 375 9.63 6.43 0.38
C TYR A 375 11.15 6.38 0.57
N ALA A 376 11.77 5.25 0.25
CA ALA A 376 13.22 5.07 0.37
C ALA A 376 14.01 6.01 -0.55
N THR A 377 13.47 6.33 -1.74
CA THR A 377 14.06 7.35 -2.63
C THR A 377 14.03 8.74 -2.03
N PHE A 378 12.95 9.14 -1.35
CA PHE A 378 12.90 10.44 -0.69
C PHE A 378 13.77 10.48 0.56
N GLU A 379 13.85 9.38 1.30
CA GLU A 379 14.74 9.21 2.44
C GLU A 379 16.21 9.37 2.03
N SER A 380 16.66 8.66 0.98
CA SER A 380 18.04 8.74 0.47
C SER A 380 18.40 10.11 -0.09
N LYS A 381 17.43 10.84 -0.66
CA LYS A 381 17.61 12.21 -1.17
C LYS A 381 17.54 13.29 -0.08
N GLY A 382 17.26 12.91 1.17
CA GLY A 382 17.14 13.86 2.27
C GLY A 382 15.89 14.73 2.20
N ASP A 383 14.78 14.21 1.65
CA ASP A 383 13.47 14.88 1.63
C ASP A 383 12.48 14.22 2.62
N PRO A 384 12.59 14.55 3.92
CA PRO A 384 11.72 13.97 4.94
C PRO A 384 10.24 14.39 4.78
N ARG A 385 9.96 15.49 4.07
CA ARG A 385 8.58 15.94 3.84
C ARG A 385 7.88 15.06 2.81
N ALA A 386 8.55 14.80 1.68
CA ALA A 386 8.03 13.89 0.67
C ALA A 386 7.96 12.44 1.19
N ALA A 387 8.97 11.98 1.93
CA ALA A 387 8.94 10.67 2.59
C ALA A 387 7.73 10.54 3.54
N LYS A 388 7.49 11.54 4.40
CA LYS A 388 6.32 11.56 5.28
C LYS A 388 4.99 11.57 4.51
N ALA A 389 4.90 12.33 3.42
CA ALA A 389 3.70 12.35 2.59
C ALA A 389 3.40 10.98 1.97
N MET A 390 4.44 10.27 1.51
CA MET A 390 4.31 8.90 0.99
C MET A 390 3.91 7.91 2.07
N ALA A 391 4.52 8.01 3.25
CA ALA A 391 4.19 7.19 4.39
C ALA A 391 2.72 7.34 4.80
N MET A 392 2.21 8.57 4.91
CA MET A 392 0.81 8.83 5.25
C MET A 392 -0.17 8.25 4.22
N GLN A 393 0.22 8.17 2.94
CA GLN A 393 -0.60 7.62 1.87
C GLN A 393 -0.74 6.10 1.90
N ALA A 394 0.15 5.38 2.59
CA ALA A 394 0.06 3.93 2.72
C ALA A 394 -1.15 3.47 3.58
N LEU A 395 -1.73 4.38 4.38
CA LEU A 395 -2.89 4.15 5.26
C LEU A 395 -2.74 2.92 6.18
N ASN A 396 -1.52 2.66 6.64
CA ASN A 396 -1.23 1.53 7.50
C ASN A 396 -0.87 2.02 8.92
N PRO A 397 -1.76 1.93 9.91
CA PRO A 397 -1.49 2.46 11.24
C PRO A 397 -0.69 1.51 12.13
N PHE A 398 -0.31 0.32 11.65
CA PHE A 398 0.45 -0.66 12.44
C PHE A 398 1.96 -0.46 12.42
N ASP A 399 2.44 0.44 11.57
CA ASP A 399 3.84 0.54 11.26
C ASP A 399 4.34 1.96 11.53
N SER A 400 5.48 2.00 12.23
CA SER A 400 6.01 3.21 12.85
C SER A 400 6.46 4.24 11.82
N VAL A 401 6.80 3.81 10.60
CA VAL A 401 7.13 4.71 9.50
C VAL A 401 5.96 5.61 9.13
N PHE A 402 4.73 5.16 9.39
CA PHE A 402 3.50 5.86 8.99
C PHE A 402 2.94 6.79 10.07
N GLN A 403 3.61 6.89 11.24
CA GLN A 403 3.21 7.73 12.38
C GLN A 403 4.16 8.92 12.53
#